data_AF-A0A529VPY6-F1
#
_entry.id   AF-A0A529VPY6-F1
#
_cell.length_a   1.000
_cell.length_b   1.000
_cell.length_c   1.000
_cell.angle_alpha   90.00
_cell.angle_beta   90.00
_cell.angle_gamma   90.00
#
_symmetry.space_group_name_H-M   'P 1'
#
loop_
_entity.id
_entity.type
_entity.pdbx_description
1 polymer ?
#
loop_
_entity_poly.entity_id
_entity_poly.type
_entity_poly.pdbx_seq_one_letter_code
_entity_poly.pdbx_strand_id
1 'polypeptide(L)'
;NKTVVVKYGGHAMGDHELGKAFARDIALLKQSGVNPIVVHGGGPQIGAMLTKMGIESKFEGGLRVTDQKTVEIVEMVLAGSI
;
A
#
# COMPACT_ATOMS: atom_id res chain seq x y z
N ASN A 1 24.95 8.71 6.66
CA ASN A 1 23.83 7.85 6.24
C ASN A 1 22.54 8.47 6.77
N LYS A 2 21.71 9.10 5.92
CA LYS A 2 20.46 9.75 6.35
C LYS A 2 19.28 8.83 6.07
N THR A 3 18.33 8.76 6.98
CA THR A 3 17.07 8.02 6.79
C THR A 3 16.06 8.89 6.06
N VAL A 4 15.41 8.32 5.04
CA VAL A 4 14.32 8.98 4.29
C VAL A 4 13.12 8.04 4.26
N VAL A 5 11.99 8.50 4.77
CA VAL A 5 10.73 7.73 4.75
C VAL A 5 9.91 8.15 3.54
N VAL A 6 9.54 7.20 2.70
CA VAL A 6 8.81 7.44 1.45
C VAL A 6 7.45 6.75 1.52
N LYS A 7 6.36 7.53 1.49
CA LYS A 7 5.01 6.99 1.40
C LYS A 7 4.69 6.62 -0.05
N TYR A 8 4.67 5.32 -0.34
CA TYR A 8 4.25 4.79 -1.64
C TYR A 8 2.73 4.55 -1.65
N GLY A 9 2.02 5.04 -2.66
CA GLY A 9 0.56 4.94 -2.69
C GLY A 9 -0.08 5.69 -3.85
N GLY A 10 -1.41 5.64 -3.90
CA GLY A 10 -2.20 6.31 -4.94
C GLY A 10 -2.04 5.67 -6.31
N HIS A 11 -2.19 6.47 -7.37
CA HIS A 11 -2.12 6.03 -8.77
C HIS A 11 -0.82 5.28 -9.11
N ALA A 12 0.29 5.60 -8.43
CA ALA A 12 1.58 4.95 -8.65
C ALA A 12 1.61 3.44 -8.28
N MET A 13 0.62 2.95 -7.53
CA MET A 13 0.45 1.51 -7.24
C MET A 13 -0.43 0.78 -8.24
N GLY A 14 -1.20 1.50 -9.06
CA GLY A 14 -2.08 0.93 -10.07
C GLY A 14 -1.44 0.82 -11.46
N ASP A 15 -0.38 1.59 -11.70
CA ASP A 15 0.37 1.60 -12.95
C ASP A 15 1.69 0.85 -12.80
N HIS A 16 1.91 -0.15 -13.66
CA HIS A 16 3.08 -1.02 -13.61
C HIS A 16 4.39 -0.30 -13.91
N GLU A 17 4.38 0.66 -14.85
CA GLU A 17 5.57 1.39 -15.25
C GLU A 17 5.96 2.42 -14.18
N LEU A 18 4.99 3.05 -13.53
CA LEU A 18 5.24 3.88 -12.35
C LEU A 18 5.77 3.08 -11.17
N GLY A 19 5.25 1.86 -10.94
CA GLY A 19 5.76 0.95 -9.92
C GLY A 19 7.23 0.57 -10.14
N LYS A 20 7.60 0.26 -11.39
CA LYS A 20 9.01 0.01 -11.77
C LYS A 20 9.88 1.24 -11.58
N ALA A 21 9.41 2.42 -11.98
CA ALA A 21 10.14 3.66 -11.81
C ALA A 21 10.42 3.93 -10.32
N PHE A 22 9.40 3.81 -9.47
CA PHE A 22 9.53 3.95 -8.02
C PHE A 22 10.56 2.98 -7.43
N ALA A 23 10.51 1.70 -7.84
CA ALA A 23 11.48 0.70 -7.37
C ALA A 23 12.92 1.06 -7.75
N ARG A 24 13.14 1.58 -8.98
CA ARG A 24 14.46 2.06 -9.43
C ARG A 24 14.94 3.24 -8.59
N ASP A 25 14.08 4.19 -8.27
CA ASP A 25 14.43 5.37 -7.47
C ASP A 25 14.83 4.98 -6.04
N ILE A 26 14.10 4.06 -5.40
CA ILE A 26 14.45 3.53 -4.08
C ILE A 26 15.81 2.81 -4.10
N ALA A 27 16.07 2.02 -5.15
CA ALA A 27 17.37 1.36 -5.33
C ALA A 27 18.51 2.39 -5.51
N LEU A 28 18.29 3.43 -6.30
CA LEU A 28 19.25 4.52 -6.51
C LEU A 28 19.56 5.27 -5.21
N LEU A 29 18.53 5.58 -4.41
CA LEU A 29 18.71 6.20 -3.09
C LEU A 29 19.59 5.31 -2.19
N LYS A 30 19.32 4.00 -2.15
CA LYS A 30 20.13 3.06 -1.37
C LYS A 30 21.59 3.02 -1.84
N GLN A 31 21.81 2.96 -3.16
CA GLN A 31 23.15 2.96 -3.77
C GLN A 31 23.91 4.26 -3.51
N SER A 32 23.20 5.38 -3.36
CA SER A 32 23.77 6.71 -3.08
C SER A 32 24.11 6.93 -1.59
N GLY A 33 23.98 5.91 -0.74
CA GLY A 33 24.28 6.02 0.69
C GLY A 33 23.15 6.66 1.53
N VAL A 34 21.92 6.66 1.01
CA VAL A 34 20.69 6.96 1.77
C VAL A 34 20.13 5.67 2.35
N ASN A 35 19.42 5.75 3.47
CA ASN A 35 18.64 4.64 4.02
C ASN A 35 17.14 4.87 3.76
N PRO A 36 16.59 4.50 2.59
CA PRO A 36 15.17 4.65 2.30
C PRO A 36 14.33 3.63 3.09
N ILE A 37 13.22 4.10 3.65
CA ILE A 37 12.18 3.29 4.29
C ILE A 37 10.88 3.52 3.52
N VAL A 38 10.32 2.48 2.91
CA VAL A 38 9.06 2.59 2.16
C VAL A 38 7.88 2.24 3.05
N VAL A 39 6.86 3.10 3.06
CA VAL A 39 5.57 2.85 3.72
C VAL A 39 4.49 2.81 2.64
N HIS A 40 3.83 1.68 2.42
CA HIS A 40 2.80 1.56 1.38
C HIS A 40 1.38 1.56 1.95
N GLY A 41 0.38 1.67 1.07
CA GLY A 41 -1.02 1.43 1.37
C GLY A 41 -1.56 0.31 0.49
N GLY A 42 -2.87 0.25 0.31
CA GLY A 42 -3.49 -0.73 -0.60
C GLY A 42 -5.00 -0.58 -0.71
N GLY A 43 -5.51 0.66 -0.58
CA GLY A 43 -6.94 0.95 -0.53
C GLY A 43 -7.76 0.32 -1.67
N PRO A 44 -7.34 0.47 -2.95
CA PRO A 44 -8.00 -0.17 -4.09
C PRO A 44 -8.00 -1.70 -4.01
N GLN A 45 -6.86 -2.31 -3.63
CA GLN A 45 -6.71 -3.76 -3.51
C GLN A 45 -7.59 -4.33 -2.39
N ILE A 46 -7.65 -3.63 -1.24
CA ILE A 46 -8.54 -3.97 -0.13
C ILE A 46 -10.00 -3.90 -0.58
N GLY A 47 -10.38 -2.81 -1.27
CA GLY A 47 -11.73 -2.65 -1.80
C GLY A 47 -12.12 -3.80 -2.73
N ALA A 48 -11.24 -4.16 -3.67
CA ALA A 48 -11.45 -5.27 -4.59
C ALA A 48 -11.65 -6.61 -3.87
N MET A 49 -10.87 -6.89 -2.82
CA MET A 49 -11.01 -8.13 -2.04
C MET A 49 -12.31 -8.16 -1.23
N LEU A 50 -12.67 -7.05 -0.57
CA LEU A 50 -13.92 -6.93 0.17
C LEU A 50 -15.13 -7.14 -0.75
N THR A 51 -15.13 -6.54 -1.95
CA THR A 51 -16.17 -6.75 -2.95
C THR A 51 -16.27 -8.22 -3.38
N LYS A 52 -15.16 -8.91 -3.62
CA LYS A 52 -15.16 -10.35 -3.93
C LYS A 52 -15.75 -11.21 -2.81
N MET A 53 -15.63 -10.77 -1.56
CA MET A 53 -16.16 -11.46 -0.38
C MET A 53 -17.58 -11.01 0.00
N GLY A 54 -18.22 -10.16 -0.82
CA GLY A 54 -19.57 -9.64 -0.58
C GLY A 54 -19.65 -8.67 0.60
N ILE A 55 -18.55 -8.02 0.97
CA ILE A 55 -18.48 -7.06 2.07
C ILE A 55 -18.44 -5.65 1.49
N GLU A 56 -19.42 -4.83 1.86
CA GLU A 56 -19.48 -3.43 1.45
C GLU A 56 -18.44 -2.59 2.21
N SER A 57 -17.69 -1.77 1.47
CA SER A 57 -16.76 -0.82 2.07
C SER A 57 -17.50 0.39 2.63
N LYS A 58 -17.37 0.66 3.92
CA LYS A 58 -17.89 1.87 4.57
C LYS A 58 -16.76 2.82 4.94
N PHE A 59 -17.00 4.11 4.79
CA PHE A 59 -16.04 5.16 5.13
C PHE A 59 -16.72 6.26 5.96
N GLU A 60 -16.03 6.72 6.99
CA GLU A 60 -16.42 7.84 7.84
C GLU A 60 -15.22 8.76 8.03
N GLY A 61 -15.38 10.07 7.79
CA GLY A 61 -14.28 11.02 7.93
C GLY A 61 -13.07 10.73 7.02
N GLY A 62 -13.27 10.06 5.88
CA GLY A 62 -12.20 9.64 4.98
C GLY A 62 -11.41 8.40 5.42
N LEU A 63 -11.81 7.76 6.53
CA LEU A 63 -11.22 6.52 7.02
C LEU A 63 -12.18 5.35 6.79
N ARG A 64 -11.63 4.18 6.48
CA ARG A 64 -12.43 2.95 6.33
C ARG A 64 -12.90 2.48 7.70
N VAL A 65 -14.20 2.28 7.85
CA VAL A 65 -14.75 1.58 9.01
C VAL A 65 -14.27 0.13 8.96
N THR A 66 -13.53 -0.30 9.97
CA THR A 66 -12.80 -1.57 9.97
C THR A 66 -13.22 -2.40 11.17
N ASP A 67 -14.16 -3.32 10.97
CA ASP A 67 -14.55 -4.33 11.96
C ASP A 67 -13.58 -5.53 11.96
N GLN A 68 -13.84 -6.52 12.81
CA GLN A 68 -13.00 -7.71 12.95
C GLN A 68 -12.81 -8.46 11.61
N LYS A 69 -13.87 -8.64 10.83
CA LYS A 69 -13.77 -9.34 9.54
C LYS A 69 -13.01 -8.50 8.51
N THR A 70 -13.19 -7.18 8.55
CA THR A 70 -12.52 -6.24 7.65
C THR A 70 -11.03 -6.15 7.95
N VAL A 71 -10.62 -6.15 9.23
CA VAL A 71 -9.19 -6.07 9.59
C VAL A 71 -8.42 -7.30 9.11
N GLU A 72 -8.99 -8.50 9.24
CA GLU A 72 -8.38 -9.73 8.72
C GLU A 72 -8.13 -9.65 7.22
N ILE A 73 -9.07 -9.10 6.46
CA ILE A 73 -8.93 -8.91 5.01
C ILE A 73 -7.91 -7.84 4.66
N VAL A 74 -7.90 -6.73 5.41
CA VAL A 74 -6.91 -5.66 5.25
C VAL A 74 -5.50 -6.20 5.48
N GLU A 75 -5.29 -6.98 6.54
CA GLU A 75 -4.01 -7.61 6.85
C GLU A 75 -3.57 -8.56 5.76
N MET A 76 -4.46 -9.46 5.31
CA MET A 76 -4.15 -10.39 4.21
C MET A 76 -3.69 -9.66 2.95
N VAL A 77 -4.39 -8.59 2.56
CA VAL A 77 -4.09 -7.83 1.34
C VAL A 77 -2.81 -7.01 1.47
N LEU A 78 -2.55 -6.39 2.63
CA LEU A 78 -1.40 -5.50 2.81
C LEU A 78 -0.10 -6.24 3.14
N ALA A 79 -0.17 -7.30 3.96
CA ALA A 79 1.00 -8.04 4.41
C ALA A 79 1.37 -9.21 3.47
N GLY A 80 0.51 -9.53 2.49
CA GLY A 80 0.78 -10.58 1.51
C GLY A 80 0.54 -11.99 2.03
N SER A 81 -0.51 -12.20 2.84
CA SER A 81 -0.93 -13.54 3.26
C SER A 81 -1.72 -14.31 2.17
N ILE A 82 -1.66 -13.85 0.90
CA ILE A 82 -2.29 -14.45 -0.28
C ILE A 82 -1.41 -14.26 -1.52
#